data_AF-A0A9E4JNP2-F1
#
_entry.id   AF-A0A9E4JNP2-F1
#
_cell.length_a   1.000
_cell.length_b   1.000
_cell.length_c   1.000
_cell.angle_alpha   90.00
_cell.angle_beta   90.00
_cell.angle_gamma   90.00
#
_symmetry.space_group_name_H-M   'P 1'
#
loop_
_entity.id
_entity.type
_entity.pdbx_description
1 polymer ?
#
loop_
_entity_poly.entity_id
_entity_poly.type
_entity_poly.pdbx_seq_one_letter_code
_entity_poly.pdbx_strand_id
1 'polypeptide(L)'
;MTNRIEILGKKIYNSQADIDEITLFISLLMPSTIDKVNKFFSPRQLIKRDRVLESLPTDKRQLSSYRTRLGTILEYAVSSHIDSLIYKKFNSNLRLTFVVANQYPDFFVRDQFLNPSIRIEMKAVDADSEEQSARFEVLSSLIQEEKDVVVLMGWQWFSDELDNGVKCEYPKIFSFVVVPAAELANERDESVRLRGGRVDPDQILVPKKGNPSELKKDEGNAGKILRLVHKTRRKEPFMLSQHIQRYLQFTDKFKKK
;
A
#
# COMPACT_ATOMS: atom_id res chain seq x y z
N MET A 1 24.55 0.87 -0.13
CA MET A 1 23.13 1.31 -0.19
C MET A 1 22.95 2.81 0.05
N THR A 2 23.61 3.40 1.06
CA THR A 2 23.50 4.83 1.43
C THR A 2 23.65 5.82 0.27
N ASN A 3 24.65 5.60 -0.60
CA ASN A 3 24.94 6.44 -1.77
C ASN A 3 23.79 6.46 -2.80
N ARG A 4 23.11 5.31 -3.02
CA ARG A 4 22.06 5.22 -4.03
C ARG A 4 20.80 6.02 -3.66
N ILE A 5 20.42 6.01 -2.38
CA ILE A 5 19.29 6.82 -1.89
C ILE A 5 19.58 8.31 -2.12
N GLU A 6 20.81 8.75 -1.82
CA GLU A 6 21.21 10.15 -1.98
C GLU A 6 21.25 10.60 -3.45
N ILE A 7 21.76 9.76 -4.35
CA ILE A 7 21.73 10.03 -5.80
C ILE A 7 20.29 10.20 -6.28
N LEU A 8 19.41 9.25 -5.95
CA LEU A 8 18.00 9.30 -6.37
C LEU A 8 17.27 10.49 -5.76
N GLY A 9 17.49 10.78 -4.47
CA GLY A 9 16.89 11.95 -3.82
C GLY A 9 17.32 13.28 -4.45
N LYS A 10 18.59 13.41 -4.88
CA LYS A 10 19.03 14.59 -5.64
C LYS A 10 18.33 14.70 -6.99
N LYS A 11 18.15 13.59 -7.70
CA LYS A 11 17.37 13.58 -8.96
C LYS A 11 15.92 13.99 -8.73
N ILE A 12 15.27 13.47 -7.69
CA ILE A 12 13.90 13.83 -7.30
C ILE A 12 13.81 15.34 -7.00
N TYR A 13 14.73 15.85 -6.20
CA TYR A 13 14.82 17.27 -5.86
C TYR A 13 15.00 18.17 -7.08
N ASN A 14 15.79 17.74 -8.07
CA ASN A 14 16.01 18.46 -9.32
C ASN A 14 14.93 18.19 -10.40
N SER A 15 13.86 17.45 -10.08
CA SER A 15 12.83 17.03 -11.04
C SER A 15 13.39 16.27 -12.26
N GLN A 16 14.40 15.44 -12.03
CA GLN A 16 15.12 14.65 -13.05
C GLN A 16 14.91 13.13 -12.89
N ALA A 17 14.19 12.69 -11.87
CA ALA A 17 13.91 11.27 -11.65
C ALA A 17 12.71 10.83 -12.48
N ASP A 18 12.83 9.67 -13.14
CA ASP A 18 11.69 8.99 -13.75
C ASP A 18 10.92 8.14 -12.72
N ILE A 19 9.82 7.53 -13.15
CA ILE A 19 8.94 6.73 -12.28
C ILE A 19 9.63 5.47 -11.72
N ASP A 20 10.58 4.88 -12.43
CA ASP A 20 11.34 3.72 -11.97
C ASP A 20 12.32 4.12 -10.86
N GLU A 21 12.96 5.28 -11.03
CA GLU A 21 13.85 5.89 -10.05
C GLU A 21 13.10 6.33 -8.79
N ILE A 22 11.90 6.90 -8.94
CA ILE A 22 10.99 7.23 -7.84
C ILE A 22 10.56 5.96 -7.10
N THR A 23 10.11 4.94 -7.82
CA THR A 23 9.69 3.65 -7.25
C THR A 23 10.83 3.00 -6.47
N LEU A 24 12.03 3.04 -7.03
CA LEU A 24 13.23 2.52 -6.38
C LEU A 24 13.64 3.35 -5.15
N PHE A 25 13.57 4.67 -5.22
CA PHE A 25 13.85 5.54 -4.08
C PHE A 25 12.99 5.17 -2.88
N ILE A 26 11.67 5.12 -3.06
CA ILE A 26 10.74 4.74 -1.99
C ILE A 26 11.02 3.30 -1.53
N SER A 27 11.24 2.37 -2.45
CA SER A 27 11.57 0.96 -2.12
C SER A 27 12.81 0.84 -1.23
N LEU A 28 13.83 1.69 -1.41
CA LEU A 28 15.06 1.67 -0.61
C LEU A 28 14.86 2.24 0.80
N LEU A 29 13.85 3.09 1.03
CA LEU A 29 13.52 3.62 2.35
C LEU A 29 12.75 2.60 3.21
N MET A 30 11.93 1.75 2.57
CA MET A 30 10.99 0.85 3.24
C MET A 30 11.62 -0.14 4.23
N PRO A 31 12.73 -0.87 3.93
CA PRO A 31 13.24 -1.89 4.85
C PRO A 31 13.61 -1.34 6.22
N SER A 32 14.35 -0.23 6.26
CA SER A 32 14.76 0.40 7.52
C SER A 32 13.60 1.03 8.28
N THR A 33 12.60 1.51 7.55
CA THR A 33 11.38 2.10 8.12
C THR A 33 10.52 1.01 8.77
N ILE A 34 10.28 -0.09 8.07
CA ILE A 34 9.52 -1.25 8.56
C ILE A 34 10.23 -1.88 9.76
N ASP A 35 11.56 -2.01 9.72
CA ASP A 35 12.34 -2.53 10.85
C ASP A 35 12.12 -1.71 12.12
N LYS A 36 12.13 -0.36 12.00
CA LYS A 36 11.82 0.53 13.13
C LYS A 36 10.40 0.35 13.64
N VAL A 37 9.40 0.26 12.76
CA VAL A 37 8.00 0.02 13.17
C VAL A 37 7.90 -1.30 13.93
N ASN A 38 8.42 -2.38 13.36
CA ASN A 38 8.33 -3.72 13.93
C ASN A 38 9.09 -3.87 15.26
N LYS A 39 10.20 -3.14 15.47
CA LYS A 39 11.01 -3.22 16.69
C LYS A 39 10.59 -2.25 17.79
N PHE A 40 10.16 -1.04 17.42
CA PHE A 40 10.00 0.04 18.39
C PHE A 40 8.57 0.56 18.49
N PHE A 41 7.82 0.59 17.39
CA PHE A 41 6.45 1.12 17.40
C PHE A 41 5.44 0.04 17.80
N SER A 42 5.32 -1.03 17.00
CA SER A 42 4.32 -2.08 17.18
C SER A 42 4.35 -2.74 18.57
N PRO A 43 5.49 -3.27 19.07
CA PRO A 43 5.52 -3.95 20.37
C PRO A 43 5.32 -3.02 21.57
N ARG A 44 5.41 -1.70 21.39
CA ARG A 44 5.24 -0.72 22.48
C ARG A 44 3.89 -0.04 22.49
N GLN A 45 3.30 0.19 21.31
CA GLN A 45 2.08 0.99 21.17
C GLN A 45 0.87 0.19 20.67
N LEU A 46 1.10 -0.95 20.02
CA LEU A 46 0.05 -1.80 19.43
C LEU A 46 0.02 -3.20 20.05
N ILE A 47 0.67 -3.35 21.19
CA ILE A 47 0.66 -4.58 21.97
C ILE A 47 -0.67 -4.75 22.68
N LYS A 48 -1.17 -5.98 22.67
CA LYS A 48 -2.34 -6.42 23.43
C LYS A 48 -2.04 -7.72 24.15
N ARG A 49 -2.92 -8.13 25.08
CA ARG A 49 -2.86 -9.48 25.64
C ARG A 49 -3.12 -10.54 24.55
N ASP A 50 -2.77 -11.78 24.86
CA ASP A 50 -3.12 -12.93 24.02
C ASP A 50 -4.64 -12.98 23.73
N ARG A 51 -5.03 -13.66 22.64
CA ARG A 51 -6.44 -13.72 22.18
C ARG A 51 -7.43 -14.33 23.16
N VAL A 52 -6.97 -15.03 24.20
CA VAL A 52 -7.86 -15.58 25.24
C VAL A 52 -8.37 -14.46 26.15
N LEU A 53 -7.49 -13.52 26.50
CA LEU A 53 -7.81 -12.40 27.39
C LEU A 53 -8.25 -11.13 26.64
N GLU A 54 -7.71 -10.90 25.45
CA GLU A 54 -8.05 -9.76 24.59
C GLU A 54 -8.29 -10.24 23.16
N SER A 55 -9.52 -10.72 22.95
CA SER A 55 -9.99 -11.30 21.69
C SER A 55 -10.18 -10.23 20.62
N LEU A 56 -10.00 -10.65 19.36
CA LEU A 56 -10.35 -9.79 18.23
C LEU A 56 -11.87 -9.84 17.99
N PRO A 57 -12.46 -8.79 17.39
CA PRO A 57 -13.84 -8.85 16.95
C PRO A 57 -14.09 -10.06 16.05
N THR A 58 -15.25 -10.70 16.18
CA THR A 58 -15.66 -11.83 15.33
C THR A 58 -16.72 -11.44 14.31
N ASP A 59 -17.47 -10.37 14.58
CA ASP A 59 -18.41 -9.79 13.63
C ASP A 59 -17.68 -9.23 12.40
N LYS A 60 -18.20 -9.52 11.19
CA LYS A 60 -17.56 -9.14 9.92
C LYS A 60 -17.38 -7.62 9.76
N ARG A 61 -18.37 -6.83 10.18
CA ARG A 61 -18.31 -5.36 10.05
C ARG A 61 -17.27 -4.80 11.00
N GLN A 62 -17.25 -5.29 12.25
CA GLN A 62 -16.25 -4.88 13.24
C GLN A 62 -14.84 -5.32 12.84
N LEU A 63 -14.67 -6.53 12.30
CA LEU A 63 -13.41 -7.01 11.75
C LEU A 63 -12.86 -6.09 10.65
N SER A 64 -13.71 -5.69 9.69
CA SER A 64 -13.31 -4.77 8.63
C SER A 64 -12.89 -3.40 9.18
N SER A 65 -13.67 -2.85 10.12
CA SER A 65 -13.36 -1.57 10.76
C SER A 65 -12.07 -1.61 11.58
N TYR A 66 -11.87 -2.67 12.35
CA TYR A 66 -10.67 -2.87 13.17
C TYR A 66 -9.42 -2.97 12.28
N ARG A 67 -9.47 -3.76 11.20
CA ARG A 67 -8.38 -3.91 10.24
C ARG A 67 -8.03 -2.60 9.56
N THR A 68 -9.04 -1.83 9.16
CA THR A 68 -8.86 -0.51 8.55
C THR A 68 -8.15 0.43 9.53
N ARG A 69 -8.62 0.50 10.78
CA ARG A 69 -8.00 1.33 11.82
C ARG A 69 -6.55 0.96 12.05
N LEU A 70 -6.24 -0.33 12.18
CA LEU A 70 -4.86 -0.77 12.41
C LEU A 70 -3.98 -0.50 11.19
N GLY A 71 -4.52 -0.68 9.98
CA GLY A 71 -3.85 -0.33 8.74
C GLY A 71 -3.43 1.13 8.71
N THR A 72 -4.35 2.05 9.00
CA THR A 72 -4.07 3.49 9.08
C THR A 72 -3.00 3.82 10.12
N ILE A 73 -3.03 3.18 11.30
CA ILE A 73 -2.01 3.41 12.33
C ILE A 73 -0.62 2.95 11.83
N LEU A 74 -0.54 1.81 11.15
CA LEU A 74 0.72 1.32 10.57
C LEU A 74 1.21 2.24 9.45
N GLU A 75 0.31 2.72 8.59
CA GLU A 75 0.63 3.71 7.54
C GLU A 75 1.24 4.97 8.14
N TYR A 76 0.68 5.48 9.24
CA TYR A 76 1.19 6.66 9.94
C TYR A 76 2.55 6.40 10.60
N ALA A 77 2.74 5.24 11.24
CA ALA A 77 4.02 4.88 11.84
C ALA A 77 5.13 4.75 10.79
N VAL A 78 4.84 4.12 9.66
CA VAL A 78 5.76 3.98 8.53
C VAL A 78 6.08 5.35 7.93
N SER A 79 5.06 6.18 7.65
CA SER A 79 5.27 7.53 7.09
C SER A 79 6.17 8.41 7.97
N SER A 80 5.99 8.36 9.29
CA SER A 80 6.81 9.13 10.24
C SER A 80 8.29 8.70 10.19
N HIS A 81 8.54 7.40 10.04
CA HIS A 81 9.91 6.89 9.90
C HIS A 81 10.52 7.13 8.52
N ILE A 82 9.71 7.18 7.45
CA ILE A 82 10.13 7.62 6.11
C ILE A 82 10.58 9.08 6.19
N ASP A 83 9.75 9.97 6.75
CA ASP A 83 10.08 11.39 6.87
C ASP A 83 11.36 11.60 7.69
N SER A 84 11.48 10.94 8.84
CA SER A 84 12.70 10.98 9.66
C SER A 84 13.96 10.56 8.88
N LEU A 85 13.85 9.55 8.02
CA LEU A 85 14.97 9.10 7.19
C LEU A 85 15.29 10.08 6.05
N ILE A 86 14.26 10.65 5.42
CA ILE A 86 14.41 11.70 4.41
C ILE A 86 15.08 12.92 5.04
N TYR A 87 14.59 13.42 6.16
CA TYR A 87 15.16 14.56 6.87
C TYR A 87 16.63 14.32 7.25
N LYS A 88 16.98 13.13 7.76
CA LYS A 88 18.38 12.80 8.09
C LYS A 88 19.31 12.86 6.86
N LYS A 89 18.80 12.58 5.66
CA LYS A 89 19.60 12.48 4.43
C LYS A 89 19.60 13.76 3.60
N PHE A 90 18.50 14.50 3.62
CA PHE A 90 18.25 15.63 2.72
C PHE A 90 17.93 16.92 3.47
N ASN A 91 17.87 16.88 4.81
CA ASN A 91 17.49 17.99 5.66
C ASN A 91 16.16 18.60 5.17
N SER A 92 16.11 19.91 4.92
CA SER A 92 14.92 20.61 4.44
C SER A 92 14.66 20.48 2.94
N ASN A 93 15.59 19.89 2.17
CA ASN A 93 15.50 19.80 0.71
C ASN A 93 14.38 18.88 0.26
N LEU A 94 14.12 17.81 1.02
CA LEU A 94 13.01 16.91 0.82
C LEU A 94 12.30 16.66 2.15
N ARG A 95 10.99 16.46 2.11
CA ARG A 95 10.17 16.08 3.28
C ARG A 95 8.96 15.28 2.85
N LEU A 96 8.48 14.38 3.70
CA LEU A 96 7.21 13.68 3.49
C LEU A 96 6.10 14.39 4.26
N THR A 97 5.01 14.71 3.59
CA THR A 97 3.85 15.40 4.19
C THR A 97 2.56 14.68 3.86
N PHE A 98 1.59 14.78 4.77
CA PHE A 98 0.21 14.32 4.52
C PHE A 98 -0.52 15.20 3.52
N VAL A 99 -1.44 14.60 2.76
CA VAL A 99 -2.43 15.35 1.99
C VAL A 99 -3.59 15.71 2.90
N VAL A 100 -3.55 16.93 3.45
CA VAL A 100 -4.54 17.40 4.43
C VAL A 100 -5.97 17.53 3.89
N ALA A 101 -6.13 17.60 2.57
CA ALA A 101 -7.44 17.75 1.92
C ALA A 101 -8.26 16.44 1.88
N ASN A 102 -7.78 15.35 2.48
CA ASN A 102 -8.45 14.05 2.49
C ASN A 102 -8.84 13.56 1.07
N GLN A 103 -7.93 13.76 0.13
CA GLN A 103 -8.07 13.40 -1.28
C GLN A 103 -6.81 12.64 -1.72
N TYR A 104 -6.93 11.81 -2.75
CA TYR A 104 -5.79 11.10 -3.31
C TYR A 104 -4.63 12.03 -3.72
N PRO A 105 -3.37 11.71 -3.38
CA PRO A 105 -2.89 10.52 -2.65
C PRO A 105 -2.86 10.72 -1.13
N ASP A 106 -2.48 9.71 -0.36
CA ASP A 106 -2.29 9.85 1.10
C ASP A 106 -1.14 10.83 1.48
N PHE A 107 -0.02 10.82 0.72
CA PHE A 107 1.18 11.60 1.03
C PHE A 107 1.82 12.27 -0.19
N PHE A 108 2.58 13.33 0.07
CA PHE A 108 3.55 13.90 -0.86
C PHE A 108 4.97 13.81 -0.32
N VAL A 109 5.94 13.49 -1.18
CA VAL A 109 7.32 13.96 -0.97
C VAL A 109 7.42 15.33 -1.63
N ARG A 110 7.81 16.34 -0.85
CA ARG A 110 7.92 17.73 -1.29
C ARG A 110 9.35 18.21 -1.28
N ASP A 111 9.65 19.13 -2.18
CA ASP A 111 10.91 19.88 -2.19
C ASP A 111 10.95 20.95 -1.08
N GLN A 112 12.04 21.74 -1.04
CA GLN A 112 12.19 22.84 -0.08
C GLN A 112 11.17 23.98 -0.25
N PHE A 113 10.55 24.09 -1.43
CA PHE A 113 9.53 25.08 -1.77
C PHE A 113 8.11 24.53 -1.58
N LEU A 114 7.99 23.32 -1.03
CA LEU A 114 6.74 22.61 -0.83
C LEU A 114 6.04 22.16 -2.14
N ASN A 115 6.73 22.15 -3.28
CA ASN A 115 6.17 21.55 -4.49
C ASN A 115 6.13 20.03 -4.36
N PRO A 116 5.04 19.35 -4.79
CA PRO A 116 4.97 17.90 -4.73
C PRO A 116 5.86 17.27 -5.82
N SER A 117 6.92 16.57 -5.39
CA SER A 117 7.83 15.84 -6.29
C SER A 117 7.39 14.38 -6.49
N ILE A 118 6.82 13.75 -5.45
CA ILE A 118 6.29 12.37 -5.50
C ILE A 118 4.92 12.35 -4.81
N ARG A 119 4.01 11.55 -5.34
CA ARG A 119 2.66 11.29 -4.80
C ARG A 119 2.58 9.84 -4.36
N ILE A 120 2.27 9.60 -3.09
CA ILE A 120 2.34 8.26 -2.50
C ILE A 120 0.98 7.89 -1.90
N GLU A 121 0.38 6.85 -2.45
CA GLU A 121 -0.71 6.13 -1.79
C GLU A 121 -0.11 5.02 -0.93
N MET A 122 -0.57 4.86 0.32
CA MET A 122 -0.12 3.78 1.18
C MET A 122 -1.30 2.94 1.64
N LYS A 123 -1.15 1.61 1.58
CA LYS A 123 -2.19 0.68 2.03
C LYS A 123 -1.58 -0.48 2.80
N ALA A 124 -2.07 -0.69 4.02
CA ALA A 124 -1.75 -1.84 4.84
C ALA A 124 -2.83 -2.94 4.70
N VAL A 125 -2.39 -4.16 4.41
CA VAL A 125 -3.23 -5.34 4.14
C VAL A 125 -3.01 -6.37 5.24
N ASP A 126 -4.07 -6.75 5.94
CA ASP A 126 -4.04 -7.83 6.94
C ASP A 126 -3.92 -9.19 6.24
N ALA A 127 -2.98 -10.02 6.69
CA ALA A 127 -2.79 -11.39 6.23
C ALA A 127 -4.05 -12.26 6.37
N ASP A 128 -4.84 -12.06 7.42
CA ASP A 128 -6.03 -12.87 7.70
C ASP A 128 -7.28 -12.32 6.98
N SER A 129 -7.12 -11.27 6.17
CA SER A 129 -8.21 -10.67 5.42
C SER A 129 -8.36 -11.36 4.07
N GLU A 130 -9.31 -12.28 3.97
CA GLU A 130 -9.59 -12.96 2.69
C GLU A 130 -10.00 -11.99 1.57
N GLU A 131 -10.61 -10.82 1.91
CA GLU A 131 -11.23 -9.96 0.90
C GLU A 131 -11.47 -8.48 1.25
N GLN A 132 -11.37 -8.04 2.51
CA GLN A 132 -12.14 -6.86 2.96
C GLN A 132 -11.36 -5.63 3.38
N SER A 133 -10.05 -5.68 3.60
CA SER A 133 -9.38 -4.60 4.36
C SER A 133 -8.70 -3.51 3.53
N ALA A 134 -8.32 -3.75 2.27
CA ALA A 134 -7.54 -2.76 1.51
C ALA A 134 -7.97 -2.68 0.04
N ARG A 135 -8.14 -1.44 -0.45
CA ARG A 135 -8.60 -1.15 -1.81
C ARG A 135 -7.78 -0.05 -2.47
N PHE A 136 -7.68 -0.12 -3.79
CA PHE A 136 -7.11 0.88 -4.69
C PHE A 136 -8.17 1.28 -5.74
N GLU A 137 -9.01 2.24 -5.36
CA GLU A 137 -10.21 2.66 -6.10
C GLU A 137 -9.99 3.91 -6.96
N VAL A 138 -8.77 4.46 -6.94
CA VAL A 138 -8.41 5.72 -7.60
C VAL A 138 -8.56 5.58 -9.11
N LEU A 139 -9.42 6.40 -9.71
CA LEU A 139 -9.63 6.39 -11.16
C LEU A 139 -8.32 6.72 -11.88
N SER A 140 -8.08 6.05 -13.01
CA SER A 140 -6.86 6.23 -13.80
C SER A 140 -6.69 7.66 -14.30
N SER A 141 -7.79 8.41 -14.45
CA SER A 141 -7.83 9.84 -14.77
C SER A 141 -7.25 10.77 -13.69
N LEU A 142 -7.10 10.30 -12.45
CA LEU A 142 -6.56 11.07 -11.32
C LEU A 142 -5.08 10.77 -11.03
N ILE A 143 -4.52 9.78 -11.74
CA ILE A 143 -3.16 9.31 -11.56
C ILE A 143 -2.21 10.12 -12.44
N GLN A 144 -1.11 10.57 -11.86
CA GLN A 144 -0.01 11.23 -12.57
C GLN A 144 1.11 10.22 -12.78
N GLU A 145 1.15 9.64 -13.99
CA GLU A 145 1.99 8.49 -14.34
C GLU A 145 3.48 8.71 -14.05
N GLU A 146 3.94 9.96 -14.11
CA GLU A 146 5.34 10.33 -13.92
C GLU A 146 5.79 10.33 -12.46
N LYS A 147 4.87 10.35 -11.48
CA LYS A 147 5.25 10.54 -10.07
C LYS A 147 4.35 9.87 -9.02
N ASP A 148 3.26 9.23 -9.41
CA ASP A 148 2.37 8.53 -8.50
C ASP A 148 2.83 7.09 -8.26
N VAL A 149 3.06 6.75 -6.99
CA VAL A 149 3.40 5.38 -6.56
C VAL A 149 2.47 4.90 -5.47
N VAL A 150 2.28 3.58 -5.40
CA VAL A 150 1.51 2.89 -4.37
C VAL A 150 2.46 2.04 -3.54
N VAL A 151 2.45 2.24 -2.23
CA VAL A 151 3.14 1.41 -1.24
C VAL A 151 2.13 0.47 -0.60
N LEU A 152 2.29 -0.82 -0.85
CA LEU A 152 1.48 -1.86 -0.24
C LEU A 152 2.29 -2.56 0.85
N MET A 153 1.69 -2.75 2.02
CA MET A 153 2.33 -3.40 3.17
C MET A 153 1.46 -4.55 3.66
N GLY A 154 2.04 -5.73 3.83
CA GLY A 154 1.37 -6.87 4.44
C GLY A 154 1.73 -6.96 5.90
N TRP A 155 0.72 -7.05 6.77
CA TRP A 155 0.91 -7.21 8.21
C TRP A 155 0.15 -8.41 8.75
N GLN A 156 0.61 -8.95 9.87
CA GLN A 156 -0.03 -10.04 10.60
C GLN A 156 0.16 -9.85 12.10
N TRP A 157 -0.67 -10.49 12.90
CA TRP A 157 -0.39 -10.62 14.32
C TRP A 157 0.82 -11.52 14.56
N PHE A 158 1.68 -11.10 15.49
CA PHE A 158 2.82 -11.85 15.98
C PHE A 158 2.63 -12.10 17.48
N SER A 159 2.71 -13.36 17.90
CA SER A 159 2.66 -13.74 19.31
C SER A 159 4.05 -13.66 19.92
N ASP A 160 4.13 -13.13 21.14
CA ASP A 160 5.38 -12.92 21.87
C ASP A 160 5.15 -13.08 23.38
N GLU A 161 6.23 -13.06 24.15
CA GLU A 161 6.21 -13.13 25.62
C GLU A 161 7.07 -12.02 26.21
N LEU A 162 6.52 -11.25 27.14
CA LEU A 162 7.26 -10.22 27.88
C LEU A 162 8.19 -10.88 28.90
N ASP A 163 9.21 -10.14 29.38
CA ASP A 163 10.19 -10.62 30.35
C ASP A 163 9.59 -11.19 31.66
N ASN A 164 8.36 -10.78 31.99
CA ASN A 164 7.60 -11.27 33.14
C ASN A 164 6.71 -12.49 32.85
N GLY A 165 6.90 -13.16 31.70
CA GLY A 165 6.13 -14.34 31.28
C GLY A 165 4.74 -14.02 30.72
N VAL A 166 4.39 -12.75 30.53
CA VAL A 166 3.09 -12.36 29.98
C VAL A 166 3.05 -12.58 28.47
N LYS A 167 2.19 -13.50 28.03
CA LYS A 167 1.85 -13.69 26.62
C LYS A 167 1.15 -12.47 26.05
N CYS A 168 1.59 -12.05 24.88
CA CYS A 168 1.09 -10.85 24.20
C CYS A 168 1.07 -11.04 22.68
N GLU A 169 0.40 -10.13 21.99
CA GLU A 169 0.40 -10.06 20.53
C GLU A 169 0.57 -8.61 20.08
N TYR A 170 1.26 -8.40 18.96
CA TYR A 170 1.36 -7.10 18.28
C TYR A 170 1.47 -7.31 16.76
N PRO A 171 1.04 -6.35 15.93
CA PRO A 171 1.13 -6.48 14.49
C PRO A 171 2.56 -6.29 13.99
N LYS A 172 3.03 -7.20 13.13
CA LYS A 172 4.28 -7.07 12.38
C LYS A 172 4.01 -6.95 10.89
N ILE A 173 4.66 -5.98 10.25
CA ILE A 173 4.73 -5.87 8.80
C ILE A 173 5.72 -6.93 8.30
N PHE A 174 5.25 -7.90 7.53
CA PHE A 174 6.05 -9.04 7.06
C PHE A 174 6.46 -8.93 5.58
N SER A 175 5.82 -8.04 4.82
CA SER A 175 6.12 -7.83 3.40
C SER A 175 5.73 -6.43 2.97
N PHE A 176 6.35 -5.93 1.91
CA PHE A 176 5.92 -4.71 1.23
C PHE A 176 6.21 -4.81 -0.27
N VAL A 177 5.59 -3.94 -1.05
CA VAL A 177 5.95 -3.67 -2.45
C VAL A 177 5.65 -2.20 -2.77
N VAL A 178 6.45 -1.60 -3.63
CA VAL A 178 6.19 -0.28 -4.21
C VAL A 178 5.99 -0.46 -5.71
N VAL A 179 4.92 0.13 -6.25
CA VAL A 179 4.51 -0.04 -7.64
C VAL A 179 4.10 1.34 -8.19
N PRO A 180 4.41 1.68 -9.45
CA PRO A 180 3.79 2.82 -10.12
C PRO A 180 2.27 2.71 -10.09
N ALA A 181 1.58 3.78 -9.69
CA ALA A 181 0.13 3.76 -9.53
C ALA A 181 -0.59 3.49 -10.86
N ALA A 182 -0.06 4.04 -11.96
CA ALA A 182 -0.61 3.87 -13.30
C ALA A 182 -0.60 2.41 -13.75
N GLU A 183 0.49 1.67 -13.51
CA GLU A 183 0.55 0.25 -13.86
C GLU A 183 -0.46 -0.58 -13.06
N LEU A 184 -0.62 -0.27 -11.78
CA LEU A 184 -1.58 -0.95 -10.92
C LEU A 184 -3.03 -0.66 -11.35
N ALA A 185 -3.32 0.57 -11.75
CA ALA A 185 -4.61 0.98 -12.28
C ALA A 185 -4.90 0.34 -13.64
N ASN A 186 -3.90 0.25 -14.52
CA ASN A 186 -4.03 -0.41 -15.82
C ASN A 186 -4.41 -1.88 -15.67
N GLU A 187 -3.76 -2.61 -14.75
CA GLU A 187 -4.11 -4.02 -14.50
C GLU A 187 -5.49 -4.17 -13.83
N ARG A 188 -5.89 -3.23 -12.97
CA ARG A 188 -7.26 -3.19 -12.43
C ARG A 188 -8.28 -3.00 -13.56
N ASP A 189 -8.07 -2.00 -14.40
CA ASP A 189 -8.99 -1.62 -15.46
C ASP A 189 -9.11 -2.74 -16.51
N GLU A 190 -7.99 -3.39 -16.82
CA GLU A 190 -7.97 -4.57 -17.67
C GLU A 190 -8.72 -5.74 -17.04
N SER A 191 -8.57 -5.95 -15.74
CA SER A 191 -9.33 -6.96 -15.00
C SER A 191 -10.84 -6.68 -14.98
N VAL A 192 -11.25 -5.41 -14.95
CA VAL A 192 -12.65 -5.01 -15.12
C VAL A 192 -13.14 -5.36 -16.53
N ARG A 193 -12.39 -4.98 -17.58
CA ARG A 193 -12.74 -5.29 -18.98
C ARG A 193 -12.85 -6.80 -19.23
N LEU A 194 -11.89 -7.58 -18.76
CA LEU A 194 -11.88 -9.04 -18.89
C LEU A 194 -13.05 -9.74 -18.16
N ARG A 195 -13.64 -9.06 -17.16
CA ARG A 195 -14.86 -9.54 -16.48
C ARG A 195 -16.15 -9.06 -17.15
N GLY A 196 -16.07 -8.36 -18.28
CA GLY A 196 -17.20 -7.78 -19.00
C GLY A 196 -17.65 -6.41 -18.48
N GLY A 197 -16.85 -5.75 -17.65
CA GLY A 197 -17.11 -4.40 -17.18
C GLY A 197 -16.60 -3.31 -18.12
N ARG A 198 -16.77 -2.05 -17.71
CA ARG A 198 -16.29 -0.86 -18.41
C ARG A 198 -15.64 0.11 -17.44
N VAL A 199 -14.59 0.79 -17.86
CA VAL A 199 -13.95 1.86 -17.09
C VAL A 199 -14.15 3.16 -17.85
N ASP A 200 -14.91 4.06 -17.24
CA ASP A 200 -15.19 5.39 -17.73
C ASP A 200 -14.32 6.41 -16.95
N PRO A 201 -14.11 7.64 -17.43
CA PRO A 201 -13.22 8.61 -16.78
C PRO A 201 -13.60 8.98 -15.34
N ASP A 202 -14.88 8.84 -14.98
CA ASP A 202 -15.49 9.23 -13.71
C ASP A 202 -16.04 8.04 -12.89
N GLN A 203 -16.03 6.82 -13.46
CA GLN A 203 -16.60 5.64 -12.79
C GLN A 203 -16.09 4.32 -13.35
N ILE A 204 -16.21 3.28 -12.53
CA ILE A 204 -16.01 1.88 -12.93
C ILE A 204 -17.38 1.21 -12.94
N LEU A 205 -17.69 0.53 -14.05
CA LEU A 205 -18.91 -0.23 -14.24
C LEU A 205 -18.59 -1.73 -14.32
N VAL A 206 -19.39 -2.55 -13.62
CA VAL A 206 -19.25 -4.00 -13.57
C VAL A 206 -20.58 -4.69 -13.89
N PRO A 207 -20.58 -5.91 -14.43
CA PRO A 207 -21.82 -6.63 -14.72
C PRO A 207 -22.67 -6.89 -13.47
N LYS A 208 -24.00 -6.77 -13.60
CA LYS A 208 -24.92 -7.13 -12.53
C LYS A 208 -24.94 -8.64 -12.30
N LYS A 209 -24.97 -9.04 -11.02
CA LYS A 209 -25.11 -10.45 -10.64
C LYS A 209 -26.47 -10.98 -11.14
N GLY A 210 -26.45 -12.05 -11.92
CA GLY A 210 -27.66 -12.66 -12.50
C GLY A 210 -28.13 -12.01 -13.81
N ASN A 211 -27.58 -10.86 -14.22
CA ASN A 211 -27.87 -10.25 -15.51
C ASN A 211 -26.60 -9.60 -16.12
N PRO A 212 -25.69 -10.40 -16.71
CA PRO A 212 -24.39 -9.90 -17.16
C PRO A 212 -24.41 -8.87 -18.30
N SER A 213 -25.54 -8.74 -19.01
CA SER A 213 -25.70 -7.74 -20.07
C SER A 213 -25.97 -6.34 -19.53
N GLU A 214 -26.36 -6.21 -18.26
CA GLU A 214 -26.59 -4.92 -17.62
C GLU A 214 -25.41 -4.56 -16.71
N LEU A 215 -24.88 -3.34 -16.88
CA LEU A 215 -23.80 -2.83 -16.06
C LEU A 215 -24.34 -2.02 -14.88
N LYS A 216 -23.65 -2.08 -13.74
CA LYS A 216 -23.87 -1.20 -12.59
C LYS A 216 -22.56 -0.56 -12.15
N LYS A 217 -22.65 0.54 -11.40
CA LYS A 217 -21.48 1.13 -10.75
C LYS A 217 -20.83 0.11 -9.80
N ASP A 218 -19.50 0.01 -9.85
CA ASP A 218 -18.75 -0.83 -8.92
C ASP A 218 -18.88 -0.30 -7.49
N GLU A 219 -19.12 -1.21 -6.56
CA GLU A 219 -19.26 -0.92 -5.12
C GLU A 219 -17.90 -1.11 -4.40
N GLY A 220 -16.80 -0.92 -5.12
CA GLY A 220 -15.43 -1.06 -4.62
C GLY A 220 -14.88 -2.49 -4.65
N ASN A 221 -15.43 -3.36 -5.50
CA ASN A 221 -14.90 -4.71 -5.67
C ASN A 221 -13.74 -4.75 -6.67
N ALA A 222 -13.76 -3.87 -7.67
CA ALA A 222 -12.69 -3.77 -8.67
C ALA A 222 -11.36 -3.38 -8.03
N GLY A 223 -11.40 -2.49 -7.04
CA GLY A 223 -10.21 -1.99 -6.34
C GLY A 223 -9.61 -2.94 -5.30
N LYS A 224 -10.15 -4.14 -5.06
CA LYS A 224 -9.61 -5.06 -4.02
C LYS A 224 -8.15 -5.42 -4.32
N ILE A 225 -7.23 -5.00 -3.45
CA ILE A 225 -5.77 -5.05 -3.70
C ILE A 225 -5.27 -6.47 -3.98
N LEU A 226 -5.84 -7.53 -3.42
CA LEU A 226 -5.36 -8.89 -3.65
C LEU A 226 -5.81 -9.50 -5.00
N ARG A 227 -6.67 -8.80 -5.76
CA ARG A 227 -7.38 -9.31 -6.95
C ARG A 227 -7.39 -8.34 -8.14
N LEU A 228 -6.49 -7.36 -8.13
CA LEU A 228 -6.40 -6.37 -9.20
C LEU A 228 -6.06 -7.06 -10.52
N VAL A 229 -4.96 -7.83 -10.57
CA VAL A 229 -4.58 -8.55 -11.79
C VAL A 229 -5.51 -9.74 -12.05
N HIS A 230 -6.11 -9.79 -13.24
CA HIS A 230 -7.02 -10.85 -13.65
C HIS A 230 -6.34 -12.24 -13.69
N LYS A 231 -7.12 -13.30 -13.48
CA LYS A 231 -6.61 -14.68 -13.47
C LYS A 231 -5.94 -15.11 -14.78
N THR A 232 -6.37 -14.57 -15.93
CA THR A 232 -5.76 -14.87 -17.24
C THR A 232 -4.41 -14.19 -17.37
N ARG A 233 -4.33 -12.89 -17.05
CA ARG A 233 -3.09 -12.11 -16.99
C ARG A 233 -2.06 -12.73 -16.03
N ARG A 234 -2.50 -13.22 -14.87
CA ARG A 234 -1.65 -13.93 -13.90
C ARG A 234 -1.00 -15.21 -14.43
N LYS A 235 -1.59 -15.87 -15.44
CA LYS A 235 -1.02 -17.09 -16.05
C LYS A 235 0.15 -16.78 -17.00
N GLU A 236 0.30 -15.53 -17.41
CA GLU A 236 1.34 -15.07 -18.33
C GLU A 236 2.21 -13.99 -17.66
N PRO A 237 2.86 -14.30 -16.52
CA PRO A 237 3.55 -13.28 -15.72
C PRO A 237 4.69 -12.57 -16.47
N PHE A 238 5.28 -13.23 -17.47
CA PHE A 238 6.33 -12.64 -18.30
C PHE A 238 5.84 -11.54 -19.25
N MET A 239 4.51 -11.47 -19.48
CA MET A 239 3.86 -10.39 -20.24
C MET A 239 3.47 -9.20 -19.36
N LEU A 240 3.76 -9.27 -18.05
CA LEU A 240 3.52 -8.20 -17.09
C LEU A 240 4.82 -7.42 -16.87
N SER A 241 4.71 -6.14 -16.53
CA SER A 241 5.86 -5.33 -16.13
C SER A 241 6.57 -5.93 -14.91
N GLN A 242 7.83 -5.57 -14.71
CA GLN A 242 8.58 -6.03 -13.52
C GLN A 242 7.93 -5.58 -12.21
N HIS A 243 7.30 -4.40 -12.17
CA HIS A 243 6.61 -3.93 -10.97
C HIS A 243 5.35 -4.74 -10.68
N ILE A 244 4.57 -5.08 -11.70
CA ILE A 244 3.40 -5.96 -11.54
C ILE A 244 3.83 -7.37 -11.15
N GLN A 245 4.93 -7.90 -11.68
CA GLN A 245 5.48 -9.19 -11.24
C GLN A 245 5.86 -9.17 -9.74
N ARG A 246 6.52 -8.10 -9.26
CA ARG A 246 6.83 -7.90 -7.83
C ARG A 246 5.56 -7.77 -6.99
N TYR A 247 4.55 -7.08 -7.49
CA TYR A 247 3.23 -7.01 -6.86
C TYR A 247 2.59 -8.40 -6.75
N LEU A 248 2.67 -9.23 -7.79
CA LEU A 248 2.15 -10.60 -7.72
C LEU A 248 2.89 -11.41 -6.65
N GLN A 249 4.22 -11.32 -6.59
CA GLN A 249 5.02 -11.95 -5.53
C GLN A 249 4.59 -11.47 -4.12
N PHE A 250 4.27 -10.18 -3.97
CA PHE A 250 3.70 -9.65 -2.74
C PHE A 250 2.35 -10.31 -2.43
N THR A 251 1.41 -10.36 -3.38
CA THR A 251 0.08 -10.95 -3.16
C THR A 251 0.11 -12.46 -2.91
N ASP A 252 1.08 -13.18 -3.47
CA ASP A 252 1.21 -14.63 -3.29
C ASP A 252 1.64 -15.00 -1.87
N LYS A 253 2.28 -14.09 -1.13
CA LYS A 253 2.58 -14.30 0.30
C LYS A 253 1.33 -14.38 1.19
N PHE A 254 0.20 -13.87 0.71
CA PHE A 254 -1.09 -13.93 1.43
C PHE A 254 -1.85 -15.24 1.16
N LYS A 255 -1.50 -15.97 0.10
CA LYS A 255 -2.14 -17.25 -0.26
C LYS A 255 -1.48 -18.48 0.39
N LYS A 256 -0.28 -18.29 0.97
CA LYS A 256 0.55 -19.37 1.52
C LYS A 256 0.33 -19.60 3.03
N LYS A 257 -0.78 -19.11 3.58
CA LYS A 257 -1.23 -19.35 4.95
C LYS A 257 -2.59 -20.01 4.90
#